data_AF-A0A6N2D7N4-F1
#
_entry.id   AF-A0A6N2D7N4-F1
#
_cell.length_a   1.000
_cell.length_b   1.000
_cell.length_c   1.000
_cell.angle_alpha   90.00
_cell.angle_beta   90.00
_cell.angle_gamma   90.00
#
_symmetry.space_group_name_H-M   'P 1'
#
loop_
_entity.id
_entity.type
_entity.pdbx_description
1 polymer ?
#
loop_
_entity_poly.entity_id
_entity_poly.type
_entity_poly.pdbx_seq_one_letter_code
_entity_poly.pdbx_strand_id
1 'polypeptide(L)'
;MGPIRSPERTPMSDPSLRETLELRLFAILRIARAGVTGGDVYDARVISASDLTTLGQPHRAIAVLDRLVAASPERPRAWFERGIARMELDQDALALEDLQHCLELDPDFPGARQWLEIARKALQDNAPENRPPTDTGR
;
A
#
# COMPACT_ATOMS: atom_id res chain seq x y z
N MET A 1 19.99 -7.78 -61.34
CA MET A 1 19.18 -7.04 -60.35
C MET A 1 18.87 -7.96 -59.17
N GLY A 2 19.18 -7.50 -57.95
CA GLY A 2 19.27 -8.33 -56.74
C GLY A 2 17.95 -8.52 -55.96
N PRO A 3 18.01 -9.28 -54.84
CA PRO A 3 16.85 -9.62 -54.01
C PRO A 3 16.49 -8.44 -53.09
N ILE A 4 15.22 -8.03 -53.04
CA ILE A 4 14.77 -7.02 -52.10
C ILE A 4 14.29 -7.71 -50.82
N ARG A 5 15.04 -7.45 -49.75
CA ARG A 5 14.78 -7.80 -48.36
C ARG A 5 13.42 -7.27 -47.89
N SER A 6 12.81 -8.00 -46.94
CA SER A 6 11.64 -7.64 -46.14
C SER A 6 11.76 -6.24 -45.50
N PRO A 7 10.64 -5.69 -45.00
CA PRO A 7 10.69 -5.06 -43.69
C PRO A 7 9.64 -5.63 -42.74
N GLU A 8 10.16 -6.14 -41.62
CA GLU A 8 9.70 -5.88 -40.26
C GLU A 8 8.21 -6.07 -39.94
N ARG A 9 7.96 -7.15 -39.18
CA ARG A 9 6.88 -7.22 -38.19
C ARG A 9 6.88 -5.93 -37.36
N THR A 10 5.89 -5.07 -37.56
CA THR A 10 5.51 -4.07 -36.56
C THR A 10 4.54 -4.74 -35.58
N PRO A 11 4.88 -4.88 -34.28
CA PRO A 11 4.05 -5.58 -33.30
C PRO A 11 2.88 -4.74 -32.79
N MET A 12 2.21 -3.96 -33.65
CA MET A 12 1.25 -2.92 -33.20
C MET A 12 -0.13 -2.96 -33.86
N SER A 13 -0.49 -4.09 -34.46
CA SER A 13 -1.80 -4.29 -35.10
C SER A 13 -2.76 -5.16 -34.29
N ASP A 14 -2.37 -5.60 -33.09
CA ASP A 14 -3.23 -6.41 -32.24
C ASP A 14 -4.18 -5.53 -31.41
N PRO A 15 -5.50 -5.51 -31.70
CA PRO A 15 -6.46 -4.67 -30.99
C PRO A 15 -6.61 -5.08 -29.51
N SER A 16 -6.25 -6.31 -29.13
CA SER A 16 -6.34 -6.82 -27.76
C SER A 16 -5.32 -6.16 -26.81
N LEU A 17 -4.16 -5.75 -27.35
CA LEU A 17 -3.11 -5.03 -26.60
C LEU A 17 -3.46 -3.55 -26.39
N ARG A 18 -4.22 -2.94 -27.32
CA ARG A 18 -4.65 -1.53 -27.22
C ARG A 18 -5.68 -1.31 -26.11
N GLU A 19 -6.63 -2.23 -25.97
CA GLU A 19 -7.67 -2.15 -24.94
C GLU A 19 -7.08 -2.27 -23.52
N THR A 20 -6.03 -3.08 -23.37
CA THR A 20 -5.30 -3.27 -22.10
C THR A 20 -4.49 -2.02 -21.70
N LEU A 21 -3.90 -1.32 -22.66
CA LEU A 21 -3.13 -0.09 -22.45
C LEU A 21 -4.04 1.11 -22.19
N GLU A 22 -5.16 1.23 -22.92
CA GLU A 22 -6.16 2.28 -22.72
C GLU A 22 -6.77 2.23 -21.31
N LEU A 23 -7.09 1.03 -20.80
CA LEU A 23 -7.62 0.84 -19.45
C LEU A 23 -6.60 1.17 -18.35
N ARG A 24 -5.33 0.77 -18.51
CA ARG A 24 -4.25 1.14 -17.56
C ARG A 24 -3.93 2.63 -17.62
N LEU A 25 -3.93 3.22 -18.80
CA LEU A 25 -3.65 4.63 -19.00
C LEU A 25 -4.79 5.49 -18.42
N PHE A 26 -6.06 5.06 -18.55
CA PHE A 26 -7.20 5.72 -17.90
C PHE A 26 -7.17 5.63 -16.37
N ALA A 27 -6.69 4.52 -15.81
CA ALA A 27 -6.50 4.39 -14.35
C ALA A 27 -5.48 5.41 -13.83
N ILE A 28 -4.40 5.65 -14.58
CA ILE A 28 -3.36 6.64 -14.26
C ILE A 28 -3.85 8.08 -14.51
N LEU A 29 -4.65 8.33 -15.56
CA LEU A 29 -5.08 9.69 -15.95
C LEU A 29 -6.28 10.26 -15.17
N ARG A 30 -6.98 9.47 -14.35
CA ARG A 30 -8.15 9.96 -13.58
C ARG A 30 -7.78 10.96 -12.47
N ILE A 31 -6.49 11.06 -12.14
CA ILE A 31 -5.94 11.90 -11.06
C ILE A 31 -5.87 13.39 -11.47
N ALA A 32 -5.91 13.71 -12.76
CA ALA A 32 -5.53 15.04 -13.27
C ALA A 32 -6.68 16.04 -13.54
N ARG A 33 -7.90 15.86 -13.01
CA ARG A 33 -9.00 16.80 -13.27
C ARG A 33 -9.90 17.09 -12.08
N ALA A 34 -9.38 17.82 -11.09
CA ALA A 34 -10.13 18.80 -10.31
C ALA A 34 -9.14 19.68 -9.53
N GLY A 35 -9.25 20.99 -9.66
CA GLY A 35 -8.40 22.00 -9.00
C GLY A 35 -8.62 22.14 -7.49
N VAL A 36 -8.69 21.02 -6.77
CA VAL A 36 -8.31 20.91 -5.37
C VAL A 36 -7.14 19.95 -5.41
N THR A 37 -5.93 20.43 -5.10
CA THR A 37 -4.71 19.62 -5.07
C THR A 37 -5.02 18.34 -4.31
N GLY A 38 -5.09 17.20 -5.00
CA GLY A 38 -5.39 15.90 -4.38
C GLY A 38 -4.44 15.58 -3.23
N GLY A 39 -3.26 16.22 -3.22
CA GLY A 39 -2.33 16.29 -2.09
C GLY A 39 -2.93 16.79 -0.79
N ASP A 40 -3.58 17.96 -0.78
CA ASP A 40 -4.04 18.59 0.46
C ASP A 40 -5.17 17.79 1.13
N VAL A 41 -6.10 17.27 0.33
CA VAL A 41 -7.18 16.42 0.82
C VAL A 41 -6.64 15.05 1.27
N TYR A 42 -5.63 14.52 0.58
CA TYR A 42 -4.96 13.29 0.99
C TYR A 42 -4.27 13.48 2.34
N ASP A 43 -3.46 14.53 2.51
CA ASP A 43 -2.70 14.77 3.73
C ASP A 43 -3.62 15.01 4.93
N ALA A 44 -4.71 15.76 4.75
CA ALA A 44 -5.73 15.94 5.78
C ALA A 44 -6.41 14.62 6.19
N ARG A 45 -6.70 13.74 5.24
CA ARG A 45 -7.31 12.43 5.51
C ARG A 45 -6.34 11.47 6.19
N VAL A 46 -5.06 11.54 5.85
CA VAL A 46 -4.02 10.78 6.54
C VAL A 46 -3.87 11.25 7.98
N ILE A 47 -3.82 12.57 8.23
CA ILE A 47 -3.79 13.13 9.60
C ILE A 47 -5.00 12.64 10.39
N SER A 48 -6.20 12.76 9.81
CA SER A 48 -7.42 12.26 10.45
C SER A 48 -7.39 10.76 10.74
N ALA A 49 -6.75 9.94 9.91
CA ALA A 49 -6.60 8.51 10.19
C ALA A 49 -5.61 8.26 11.34
N SER A 50 -4.50 8.99 11.39
CA SER A 50 -3.53 8.94 12.48
C SER A 50 -4.16 9.37 13.82
N ASP A 51 -5.00 10.40 13.80
CA ASP A 51 -5.81 10.82 14.97
C ASP A 51 -6.75 9.70 15.43
N LEU A 52 -7.42 9.02 14.50
CA LEU A 52 -8.31 7.89 14.82
C LEU A 52 -7.55 6.73 15.47
N THR A 53 -6.33 6.43 15.00
CA THR A 53 -5.46 5.43 15.64
C THR A 53 -5.13 5.86 17.07
N THR A 54 -4.73 7.12 17.27
CA THR A 54 -4.39 7.69 18.58
C THR A 54 -5.58 7.72 19.56
N LEU A 55 -6.80 7.88 19.02
CA LEU A 55 -8.05 7.83 19.79
C LEU A 55 -8.53 6.39 20.11
N GLY A 56 -7.73 5.37 19.83
CA GLY A 56 -8.08 3.97 20.07
C GLY A 56 -9.17 3.45 19.12
N GLN A 57 -9.29 4.04 17.93
CA GLN A 57 -10.21 3.61 16.88
C GLN A 57 -9.46 3.10 15.61
N PRO A 58 -8.49 2.18 15.74
CA PRO A 58 -7.66 1.72 14.63
C PRO A 58 -8.46 1.09 13.48
N HIS A 59 -9.58 0.41 13.74
CA HIS A 59 -10.46 -0.11 12.68
C HIS A 59 -11.00 0.97 11.75
N ARG A 60 -11.35 2.16 12.29
CA ARG A 60 -11.82 3.29 11.48
C ARG A 60 -10.67 3.94 10.72
N ALA A 61 -9.50 4.04 11.34
CA ALA A 61 -8.29 4.51 10.69
C ALA A 61 -7.96 3.66 9.46
N ILE A 62 -7.94 2.32 9.61
CA ILE A 62 -7.68 1.38 8.52
C ILE A 62 -8.68 1.56 7.38
N ALA A 63 -9.99 1.68 7.66
CA ALA A 63 -10.99 1.87 6.63
C ALA A 63 -10.78 3.17 5.81
N VAL A 64 -10.27 4.24 6.44
CA VAL A 64 -9.88 5.47 5.75
C VAL A 64 -8.62 5.25 4.92
N LEU A 65 -7.61 4.59 5.51
CA LEU A 65 -6.31 4.34 4.89
C LEU A 65 -6.39 3.36 3.71
N ASP A 66 -7.24 2.34 3.77
CA ASP A 66 -7.52 1.42 2.66
C ASP A 66 -7.99 2.18 1.42
N ARG A 67 -8.86 3.18 1.61
CA ARG A 67 -9.32 4.03 0.51
C ARG A 67 -8.20 4.93 -0.02
N LEU A 68 -7.29 5.37 0.85
CA LEU A 68 -6.16 6.23 0.46
C LEU A 68 -5.12 5.45 -0.33
N VAL A 69 -4.73 4.24 0.11
CA VAL A 69 -3.78 3.41 -0.65
C VAL A 69 -4.38 2.89 -1.95
N ALA A 70 -5.70 2.67 -2.03
CA ALA A 70 -6.35 2.31 -3.27
C ALA A 70 -6.42 3.49 -4.27
N ALA A 71 -6.54 4.72 -3.77
CA ALA A 71 -6.62 5.92 -4.59
C ALA A 71 -5.25 6.48 -5.00
N SER A 72 -4.23 6.28 -4.16
CA SER A 72 -2.86 6.77 -4.38
C SER A 72 -1.85 5.76 -3.81
N PRO A 73 -1.71 4.60 -4.46
CA PRO A 73 -0.80 3.54 -3.99
C PRO A 73 0.66 3.97 -3.96
N GLU A 74 1.04 4.98 -4.74
CA GLU A 74 2.39 5.52 -4.83
C GLU A 74 2.82 6.39 -3.62
N ARG A 75 1.94 6.61 -2.65
CA ARG A 75 2.21 7.49 -1.50
C ARG A 75 2.60 6.69 -0.25
N PRO A 76 3.87 6.72 0.19
CA PRO A 76 4.36 5.85 1.27
C PRO A 76 3.67 6.12 2.62
N ARG A 77 3.22 7.35 2.87
CA ARG A 77 2.64 7.74 4.16
C ARG A 77 1.37 6.97 4.53
N ALA A 78 0.47 6.67 3.60
CA ALA A 78 -0.75 5.92 3.96
C ALA A 78 -0.45 4.46 4.27
N TRP A 79 0.54 3.86 3.60
CA TRP A 79 1.01 2.51 3.92
C TRP A 79 1.61 2.47 5.33
N PHE A 80 2.45 3.45 5.67
CA PHE A 80 3.02 3.58 7.02
C PHE A 80 1.95 3.69 8.11
N GLU A 81 1.02 4.64 7.96
CA GLU A 81 -0.02 4.88 8.97
C GLU A 81 -0.99 3.70 9.07
N ARG A 82 -1.20 2.95 7.98
CA ARG A 82 -2.02 1.72 7.99
C ARG A 82 -1.29 0.59 8.71
N GLY A 83 0.01 0.46 8.50
CA GLY A 83 0.86 -0.47 9.24
C GLY A 83 0.77 -0.24 10.74
N ILE A 84 0.92 1.01 11.20
CA ILE A 84 0.78 1.36 12.62
C ILE A 84 -0.61 1.00 13.14
N ALA A 85 -1.68 1.40 12.43
CA ALA A 85 -3.04 1.11 12.85
C ALA A 85 -3.35 -0.41 12.92
N ARG A 86 -2.67 -1.23 12.10
CA ARG A 86 -2.76 -2.69 12.13
C ARG A 86 -1.99 -3.30 13.30
N MET A 87 -0.86 -2.73 13.70
CA MET A 87 -0.14 -3.16 14.91
C MET A 87 -0.96 -2.95 16.18
N GLU A 88 -1.71 -1.84 16.26
CA GLU A 88 -2.66 -1.59 17.36
C GLU A 88 -3.80 -2.63 17.44
N LEU A 89 -3.93 -3.49 16.43
CA LEU A 89 -4.92 -4.56 16.34
C LEU A 89 -4.29 -5.96 16.40
N ASP A 90 -3.02 -6.06 16.77
CA ASP A 90 -2.23 -7.30 16.75
C ASP A 90 -2.19 -7.98 15.36
N GLN A 91 -2.41 -7.21 14.29
CA GLN A 91 -2.34 -7.67 12.90
C GLN A 91 -0.91 -7.54 12.36
N ASP A 92 0.06 -8.03 13.12
CA ASP A 92 1.50 -7.78 12.91
C ASP A 92 2.00 -8.20 11.53
N ALA A 93 1.49 -9.32 11.00
CA ALA A 93 1.84 -9.80 9.66
C ALA A 93 1.41 -8.81 8.56
N LEU A 94 0.18 -8.29 8.65
CA LEU A 94 -0.35 -7.32 7.69
C LEU A 94 0.28 -5.93 7.87
N ALA A 95 0.68 -5.59 9.09
CA ALA A 95 1.44 -4.38 9.35
C ALA A 95 2.84 -4.43 8.74
N LEU A 96 3.50 -5.59 8.83
CA LEU A 96 4.83 -5.80 8.27
C LEU A 96 4.82 -5.65 6.74
N GLU A 97 3.83 -6.22 6.06
CA GLU A 97 3.63 -6.04 4.61
C GLU A 97 3.46 -4.55 4.24
N ASP A 98 2.65 -3.81 4.99
CA ASP A 98 2.41 -2.39 4.74
C ASP A 98 3.67 -1.53 4.95
N LEU A 99 4.44 -1.83 6.01
CA LEU A 99 5.68 -1.13 6.32
C LEU A 99 6.78 -1.46 5.32
N GLN A 100 6.82 -2.69 4.82
CA GLN A 100 7.71 -3.07 3.71
C GLN A 100 7.37 -2.29 2.45
N HIS A 101 6.09 -2.23 2.08
CA HIS A 101 5.69 -1.49 0.90
C HIS A 101 5.95 0.02 1.01
N CYS A 102 5.79 0.59 2.22
CA CYS A 102 6.21 1.96 2.51
C CYS A 102 7.70 2.18 2.18
N LEU A 103 8.57 1.26 2.62
CA LEU A 103 10.02 1.33 2.37
C LEU A 103 10.42 0.98 0.93
N GLU A 104 9.61 0.22 0.19
CA GLU A 104 9.79 0.00 -1.24
C GLU A 104 9.55 1.30 -2.03
N LEU A 105 8.57 2.11 -1.60
CA LEU A 105 8.24 3.39 -2.21
C LEU A 105 9.21 4.50 -1.80
N ASP A 106 9.56 4.55 -0.51
CA ASP A 106 10.53 5.49 0.06
C ASP A 106 11.42 4.77 1.08
N PRO A 107 12.62 4.32 0.65
CA PRO A 107 13.55 3.60 1.52
C PRO A 107 13.98 4.39 2.75
N ASP A 108 13.91 5.72 2.72
CA ASP A 108 14.32 6.61 3.81
C ASP A 108 13.12 7.22 4.56
N PHE A 109 11.93 6.64 4.39
CA PHE A 109 10.72 7.09 5.07
C PHE A 109 10.95 7.12 6.59
N PRO A 110 10.77 8.29 7.25
CA PRO A 110 11.09 8.43 8.67
C PRO A 110 10.30 7.46 9.55
N GLY A 111 11.02 6.72 10.38
CA GLY A 111 10.41 5.80 11.35
C GLY A 111 9.93 4.46 10.76
N ALA A 112 9.76 4.30 9.44
CA ALA A 112 9.26 3.05 8.86
C ALA A 112 10.15 1.84 9.18
N ARG A 113 11.49 1.97 9.10
CA ARG A 113 12.43 0.90 9.48
C ARG A 113 12.29 0.51 10.95
N GLN A 114 12.09 1.49 11.84
CA GLN A 114 11.93 1.21 13.27
C GLN A 114 10.61 0.47 13.53
N TRP A 115 9.51 0.94 12.95
CA TRP A 115 8.20 0.29 13.08
C TRP A 115 8.19 -1.12 12.47
N LEU A 116 8.90 -1.34 11.37
CA LEU A 116 9.03 -2.66 10.75
C LEU A 116 9.71 -3.67 11.70
N GLU A 117 10.77 -3.26 12.38
CA GLU A 117 11.44 -4.11 13.37
C GLU A 117 10.55 -4.39 14.59
N ILE A 118 9.72 -3.42 15.01
CA ILE A 118 8.74 -3.64 16.09
C ILE A 118 7.68 -4.65 15.64
N ALA A 119 7.08 -4.47 14.46
CA ALA A 119 6.10 -5.40 13.90
C ALA A 119 6.67 -6.82 13.75
N ARG A 120 7.92 -6.92 13.31
CA ARG A 120 8.62 -8.20 13.17
C ARG A 120 8.80 -8.91 14.51
N LYS A 121 9.19 -8.19 15.56
CA LYS A 121 9.33 -8.75 16.91
C LYS A 121 7.98 -9.16 17.47
N ALA A 122 6.96 -8.31 17.36
CA ALA A 122 5.61 -8.62 17.80
C ALA A 122 5.07 -9.88 17.11
N LEU A 123 5.28 -10.03 15.81
CA LEU A 123 4.91 -11.23 15.06
C LEU A 123 5.64 -12.49 15.56
N GLN A 124 6.93 -12.38 15.90
CA GLN A 124 7.71 -13.49 16.47
C GLN A 124 7.21 -13.86 17.88
N ASP A 125 6.93 -12.87 18.72
CA ASP A 125 6.43 -13.09 20.09
C ASP A 125 5.01 -13.69 20.08
N ASN A 126 4.18 -13.29 19.11
CA ASN A 126 2.82 -13.77 18.93
C ASN A 126 2.71 -15.12 18.18
N ALA A 127 3.85 -15.66 17.74
CA ALA A 127 3.93 -16.94 17.05
C ALA A 127 3.40 -18.08 17.93
N PRO A 128 2.66 -19.05 17.37
CA PRO A 128 2.02 -20.12 18.14
C PRO A 128 3.00 -20.93 18.98
N GLU A 129 4.27 -21.04 18.57
CA GLU A 129 5.35 -21.69 19.32
C GLU A 129 5.80 -20.93 20.57
N ASN A 130 5.57 -19.62 20.65
CA ASN A 130 5.94 -18.74 21.76
C ASN A 130 4.77 -18.45 22.71
N ARG A 131 3.56 -18.90 22.36
CA ARG A 131 2.41 -18.82 23.26
C ARG A 131 2.60 -19.84 24.39
N PRO A 132 2.48 -19.46 25.67
CA PRO A 132 2.38 -20.44 26.73
C PRO A 132 1.23 -21.40 26.38
N PRO A 133 1.36 -22.72 26.65
CA PRO A 133 0.29 -23.65 26.36
C PRO A 133 -0.98 -23.11 27.02
N THR A 134 -1.94 -22.69 26.20
CA THR A 134 -3.23 -22.25 26.70
C THR A 134 -3.87 -23.48 27.32
N ASP A 135 -3.84 -23.53 28.66
CA ASP A 135 -4.62 -24.45 29.46
C ASP A 135 -6.09 -24.22 29.13
N THR A 136 -6.54 -24.87 28.06
CA THR A 136 -7.95 -24.94 27.70
C THR A 136 -8.52 -26.10 28.50
N GLY A 137 -8.37 -26.02 29.81
CA GLY A 137 -9.02 -26.87 30.79
C GLY A 137 -10.38 -26.27 31.11
N ARG A 138 -11.41 -26.73 30.39
CA ARG A 138 -12.78 -26.85 30.92
C ARG A 138 -13.63 -27.81 30.11
#